data_AF-A0A524KXU0-F1
#
_entry.id   AF-A0A524KXU0-F1
#
_cell.length_a   1.000
_cell.length_b   1.000
_cell.length_c   1.000
_cell.angle_alpha   90.00
_cell.angle_beta   90.00
_cell.angle_gamma   90.00
#
_symmetry.space_group_name_H-M   'P 1'
#
loop_
_entity.id
_entity.type
_entity.pdbx_description
1 polymer ?
#
loop_
_entity_poly.entity_id
_entity_poly.type
_entity_poly.pdbx_seq_one_letter_code
_entity_poly.pdbx_strand_id
1 'polypeptide(L)'
;LMVQELDESFDALLMIGYHSFGSSNSNPLSHTLSSSTLNYIKLNGECASEFLIHGYAAATMGVPVVFVSGDEGICSEANKINQNIKTVPVNKGVGNSVISIHPKLAVEKIKESVESILKGDINKCNIELP
;
A
#
# COMPACT_ATOMS: atom_id res chain seq x y z
N LEU A 1 14.12 -3.33 -6.13
CA LEU A 1 13.52 -3.05 -4.80
C LEU A 1 12.86 -1.68 -4.86
N MET A 2 11.72 -1.47 -4.19
CA MET A 2 10.83 -0.32 -4.40
C MET A 2 11.09 0.88 -3.48
N VAL A 3 11.80 0.69 -2.36
CA VAL A 3 12.12 1.74 -1.36
C VAL A 3 13.63 1.95 -1.21
N GLN A 4 14.36 1.89 -2.34
CA GLN A 4 15.80 2.14 -2.37
C GLN A 4 16.10 3.58 -1.93
N GLU A 5 17.16 3.78 -1.13
CA GLU A 5 17.55 5.06 -0.53
C GLU A 5 16.51 5.70 0.41
N LEU A 6 15.52 4.95 0.91
CA LEU A 6 14.67 5.44 1.99
C LEU A 6 15.49 5.48 3.28
N ASP A 7 15.57 6.65 3.91
CA ASP A 7 16.24 6.88 5.20
C ASP A 7 15.43 7.83 6.10
N GLU A 8 15.96 8.13 7.28
CA GLU A 8 15.33 8.99 8.30
C GLU A 8 15.20 10.47 7.88
N SER A 9 15.75 10.89 6.74
CA SER A 9 15.60 12.27 6.23
C SER A 9 14.25 12.53 5.55
N PHE A 10 13.49 11.48 5.27
CA PHE A 10 12.17 11.59 4.63
C PHE A 10 11.05 11.80 5.66
N ASP A 11 10.19 12.79 5.42
CA ASP A 11 9.04 13.07 6.29
C ASP A 11 7.95 11.99 6.22
N ALA A 12 7.77 11.35 5.05
CA ALA A 12 6.68 10.40 4.81
C ALA A 12 6.91 9.53 3.56
N LEU A 13 6.30 8.35 3.54
CA LEU A 13 6.24 7.45 2.39
C LEU A 13 4.82 7.35 1.81
N LEU A 14 4.73 7.45 0.48
CA LEU A 14 3.51 7.29 -0.29
C LEU A 14 3.64 6.09 -1.24
N MET A 15 2.67 5.18 -1.20
CA MET A 15 2.66 3.95 -1.99
C MET A 15 1.55 3.98 -3.03
N ILE A 16 1.87 4.35 -4.27
CA ILE A 16 0.88 4.62 -5.32
C ILE A 16 0.84 3.47 -6.32
N GLY A 17 -0.36 2.96 -6.62
CA GLY A 17 -0.55 1.89 -7.61
C GLY A 17 -0.17 0.50 -7.12
N TYR A 18 -0.27 0.27 -5.81
CA TYR A 18 0.03 -1.02 -5.19
C TYR A 18 -1.10 -2.03 -5.41
N HIS A 19 -0.81 -3.29 -5.11
CA HIS A 19 -1.80 -4.35 -5.16
C HIS A 19 -1.69 -5.34 -4.00
N SER A 20 -2.75 -6.12 -3.83
CA SER A 20 -2.83 -7.21 -2.86
C SER A 20 -1.67 -8.21 -3.03
N PHE A 21 -1.34 -8.90 -1.93
CA PHE A 21 -0.32 -9.94 -1.88
C PHE A 21 -0.51 -11.05 -2.92
N GLY A 22 0.58 -11.74 -3.29
CA GLY A 22 0.55 -12.81 -4.28
C GLY A 22 -0.42 -13.95 -3.95
N SER A 23 -1.09 -14.46 -4.97
CA SER A 23 -2.18 -15.44 -4.84
C SER A 23 -3.46 -14.92 -4.16
N SER A 24 -3.58 -13.60 -3.95
CA SER A 24 -4.83 -12.99 -3.47
C SER A 24 -5.90 -12.96 -4.56
N ASN A 25 -7.16 -13.22 -4.17
CA ASN A 25 -8.32 -13.11 -5.05
C ASN A 25 -8.81 -11.67 -5.24
N SER A 26 -8.19 -10.68 -4.59
CA SER A 26 -8.61 -9.28 -4.64
C SER A 26 -8.18 -8.53 -5.91
N ASN A 27 -7.19 -9.05 -6.65
CA ASN A 27 -6.70 -8.47 -7.91
C ASN A 27 -6.14 -9.56 -8.83
N PRO A 28 -6.47 -9.58 -10.14
CA PRO A 28 -6.01 -10.61 -11.07
C PRO A 28 -4.49 -10.59 -11.35
N LEU A 29 -3.81 -9.49 -11.06
CA LEU A 29 -2.36 -9.33 -11.19
C LEU A 29 -1.65 -9.40 -9.83
N SER A 30 -2.30 -9.92 -8.79
CA SER A 30 -1.73 -9.99 -7.46
C SER A 30 -0.44 -10.83 -7.44
N HIS A 31 0.63 -10.25 -6.91
CA HIS A 31 1.92 -10.89 -6.72
C HIS A 31 2.66 -10.20 -5.58
N THR A 32 3.76 -10.83 -5.14
CA THR A 32 4.69 -10.20 -4.20
C THR A 32 6.10 -10.36 -4.76
N LEU A 33 6.77 -9.25 -5.11
CA LEU A 33 8.10 -9.16 -5.71
C LEU A 33 8.24 -9.78 -7.11
N SER A 34 7.97 -11.07 -7.27
CA SER A 34 8.18 -11.78 -8.54
C SER A 34 7.18 -12.91 -8.70
N SER A 35 6.18 -12.72 -9.56
CA SER A 35 5.18 -13.74 -9.90
C SER A 35 5.76 -14.95 -10.63
N SER A 36 6.94 -14.83 -11.24
CA SER A 36 7.60 -15.94 -11.94
C SER A 36 8.31 -16.92 -11.00
N THR A 37 8.56 -16.52 -9.75
CA THR A 37 9.36 -17.31 -8.79
C THR A 37 8.68 -17.50 -7.44
N LEU A 38 7.74 -16.64 -7.08
CA LEU A 38 7.07 -16.64 -5.78
C LEU A 38 5.55 -16.65 -5.95
N ASN A 39 4.89 -17.62 -5.31
CA ASN A 39 3.42 -17.63 -5.23
C ASN A 39 2.90 -16.64 -4.19
N TYR A 40 3.56 -16.63 -3.02
CA TYR A 40 3.29 -15.71 -1.91
C TYR A 40 4.50 -15.67 -0.98
N ILE A 41 4.57 -14.65 -0.14
CA ILE A 41 5.52 -14.53 0.96
C ILE A 41 4.70 -14.47 2.25
N LYS A 42 5.23 -15.01 3.35
CA LYS A 42 4.62 -14.85 4.67
C LYS A 42 5.57 -14.14 5.63
N LEU A 43 5.03 -13.22 6.42
CA LEU A 43 5.70 -12.59 7.55
C LEU A 43 4.87 -12.89 8.80
N ASN A 44 5.49 -13.49 9.81
CA ASN A 44 4.85 -13.89 11.07
C ASN A 44 3.55 -14.72 10.87
N GLY A 45 3.53 -15.58 9.85
CA GLY A 45 2.40 -16.46 9.53
C GLY A 45 1.37 -15.87 8.57
N GLU A 46 1.37 -14.55 8.37
CA GLU A 46 0.42 -13.82 7.52
C GLU A 46 0.99 -13.59 6.11
N CYS A 47 0.14 -13.62 5.09
CA CYS A 47 0.55 -13.33 3.71
C CYS A 47 0.98 -11.86 3.57
N ALA A 48 2.16 -11.63 2.99
CA ALA A 48 2.76 -10.32 2.87
C ALA A 48 2.60 -9.74 1.46
N SER A 49 2.01 -8.55 1.38
CA SER A 49 2.06 -7.71 0.20
C SER A 49 3.37 -6.93 0.13
N GLU A 50 3.65 -6.31 -1.02
CA GLU A 50 4.77 -5.36 -1.13
C GLU A 50 4.54 -4.12 -0.26
N PHE A 51 3.28 -3.73 -0.01
CA PHE A 51 2.94 -2.71 0.99
C PHE A 51 3.45 -3.11 2.38
N LEU A 52 3.17 -4.34 2.82
CA LEU A 52 3.58 -4.78 4.16
C LEU A 52 5.11 -4.83 4.29
N ILE A 53 5.78 -5.43 3.31
CA ILE A 53 7.25 -5.56 3.29
C ILE A 53 7.91 -4.18 3.31
N HIS A 54 7.46 -3.27 2.44
CA HIS A 54 8.05 -1.94 2.33
C HIS A 54 7.60 -1.00 3.46
N GLY A 55 6.42 -1.23 4.03
CA GLY A 55 5.93 -0.50 5.19
C GLY A 55 6.74 -0.82 6.45
N TYR A 56 7.11 -2.09 6.65
CA TYR A 56 8.03 -2.46 7.71
C TYR A 56 9.45 -1.93 7.47
N ALA A 57 9.93 -1.93 6.22
CA ALA A 57 11.21 -1.28 5.90
C ALA A 57 11.17 0.22 6.27
N ALA A 58 10.10 0.94 5.91
CA ALA A 58 9.92 2.34 6.29
C ALA A 58 9.86 2.55 7.81
N ALA A 59 9.15 1.67 8.53
CA ALA A 59 9.07 1.71 9.98
C ALA A 59 10.45 1.56 10.65
N THR A 60 11.35 0.70 10.10
CA THR A 60 12.72 0.59 10.63
C THR A 60 13.55 1.86 10.46
N MET A 61 13.21 2.72 9.50
CA MET A 61 13.83 4.03 9.27
C MET A 61 13.09 5.17 9.99
N GLY A 62 12.03 4.88 10.76
CA GLY A 62 11.21 5.88 11.43
C GLY A 62 10.34 6.72 10.48
N VAL A 63 10.15 6.30 9.23
CA VAL A 63 9.37 7.05 8.23
C VAL A 63 7.91 6.56 8.20
N PRO A 64 6.92 7.43 8.45
CA PRO A 64 5.51 7.04 8.44
C PRO A 64 5.02 6.74 7.01
N VAL A 65 4.26 5.66 6.85
CA VAL A 65 3.54 5.37 5.59
C VAL A 65 2.20 6.08 5.62
N VAL A 66 2.10 7.24 4.98
CA VAL A 66 0.92 8.11 5.14
C VAL A 66 -0.18 7.82 4.12
N PHE A 67 0.16 7.19 3.00
CA PHE A 67 -0.77 7.02 1.88
C PHE A 67 -0.55 5.73 1.09
N VAL A 68 -1.65 5.07 0.73
CA VAL A 68 -1.65 3.94 -0.20
C VAL A 68 -2.77 4.09 -1.25
N SER A 69 -2.46 3.93 -2.53
CA SER A 69 -3.48 3.74 -3.57
C SER A 69 -3.24 2.45 -4.33
N GLY A 70 -4.32 1.83 -4.81
CA GLY A 70 -4.23 0.50 -5.41
C GLY A 70 -5.59 -0.16 -5.61
N ASP A 71 -5.61 -1.48 -5.55
CA ASP A 71 -6.88 -2.22 -5.45
C ASP A 71 -7.56 -2.09 -4.08
N GLU A 72 -8.85 -2.41 -4.01
CA GLU A 72 -9.63 -2.40 -2.78
C GLU A 72 -9.02 -3.26 -1.66
N GLY A 73 -8.40 -4.39 -2.01
CA GLY A 73 -7.77 -5.31 -1.06
C GLY A 73 -6.55 -4.71 -0.39
N ILE A 74 -5.64 -4.09 -1.14
CA ILE A 74 -4.43 -3.46 -0.56
C ILE A 74 -4.79 -2.25 0.30
N CYS A 75 -5.84 -1.50 -0.07
CA CYS A 75 -6.35 -0.41 0.74
C CYS A 75 -6.96 -0.93 2.06
N SER A 76 -7.66 -2.07 2.02
CA SER A 76 -8.16 -2.72 3.23
C SER A 76 -7.03 -3.22 4.12
N GLU A 77 -5.99 -3.81 3.53
CA GLU A 77 -4.79 -4.28 4.24
C GLU A 77 -4.08 -3.12 4.96
N ALA A 78 -3.84 -2.01 4.26
CA ALA A 78 -3.20 -0.83 4.86
C ALA A 78 -3.96 -0.29 6.08
N ASN A 79 -5.29 -0.18 5.98
CA ASN A 79 -6.12 0.27 7.10
C ASN A 79 -6.19 -0.73 8.28
N LYS A 80 -5.96 -2.03 8.04
CA LYS A 80 -5.84 -3.02 9.12
C LYS A 80 -4.53 -2.86 9.88
N ILE A 81 -3.45 -2.53 9.18
CA ILE A 81 -2.14 -2.27 9.80
C ILE A 81 -2.18 -0.95 10.59
N ASN A 82 -2.69 0.13 10.00
CA ASN A 82 -2.93 1.38 10.70
C ASN A 82 -4.09 2.17 10.06
N GLN A 83 -5.13 2.42 10.85
CA GLN A 83 -6.37 3.08 10.39
C GLN A 83 -6.20 4.57 10.02
N ASN A 84 -5.07 5.18 10.39
CA ASN A 84 -4.76 6.57 10.05
C ASN A 84 -4.14 6.70 8.64
N ILE A 85 -3.66 5.61 8.04
CA ILE A 85 -3.11 5.61 6.69
C ILE A 85 -4.22 5.97 5.72
N LYS A 86 -4.04 7.04 4.94
CA LYS A 86 -5.03 7.45 3.98
C LYS A 86 -4.99 6.54 2.76
N THR A 87 -6.12 5.96 2.37
CA THR A 87 -6.17 5.04 1.22
C THR A 87 -7.11 5.50 0.12
N VAL A 88 -6.75 5.24 -1.15
CA VAL A 88 -7.62 5.43 -2.32
C VAL A 88 -7.66 4.16 -3.17
N PRO A 89 -8.74 3.36 -3.09
CA PRO A 89 -8.94 2.27 -4.02
C PRO A 89 -9.32 2.82 -5.39
N VAL A 90 -8.54 2.48 -6.42
CA VAL A 90 -8.77 2.91 -7.81
C VAL A 90 -9.41 1.81 -8.66
N ASN A 91 -9.35 0.57 -8.18
CA ASN A 91 -10.00 -0.58 -8.81
C ASN A 91 -10.39 -1.65 -7.79
N LYS A 92 -11.22 -2.59 -8.24
CA LYS A 92 -11.63 -3.78 -7.49
C LYS A 92 -11.55 -5.00 -8.40
N GLY A 93 -10.90 -6.07 -7.96
CA GLY A 93 -10.86 -7.34 -8.68
C GLY A 93 -12.22 -8.05 -8.70
N VAL A 94 -12.56 -8.63 -9.85
CA VAL A 94 -13.73 -9.49 -10.05
C VAL A 94 -13.34 -10.64 -10.98
N GLY A 95 -13.07 -11.82 -10.41
CA GLY A 95 -12.52 -12.94 -11.17
C GLY A 95 -11.19 -12.58 -11.83
N ASN A 96 -11.08 -12.78 -13.15
CA ASN A 96 -9.87 -12.43 -13.91
C ASN A 96 -9.91 -11.01 -14.52
N SER A 97 -10.70 -10.10 -13.97
CA SER A 97 -10.83 -8.71 -14.43
C SER A 97 -10.88 -7.74 -13.25
N VAL A 98 -10.94 -6.44 -13.57
CA VAL A 98 -11.12 -5.37 -12.59
C VAL A 98 -12.25 -4.43 -13.01
N ILE A 99 -12.95 -3.88 -12.01
CA ILE A 99 -13.81 -2.72 -12.16
C ILE A 99 -13.01 -1.52 -11.67
N SER A 100 -12.77 -0.55 -12.56
CA SER A 100 -11.94 0.62 -12.27
C SER A 100 -12.74 1.91 -12.40
N ILE A 101 -12.41 2.90 -11.58
CA ILE A 101 -12.89 4.27 -11.77
C ILE A 101 -12.21 4.92 -12.98
N HIS A 102 -12.78 6.02 -13.49
CA HIS A 102 -12.16 6.76 -14.59
C HIS A 102 -10.77 7.30 -14.17
N PRO A 103 -9.73 7.22 -15.02
CA PRO A 103 -8.35 7.62 -14.64
C PRO A 103 -8.24 9.07 -14.13
N LYS A 104 -8.97 10.01 -14.75
CA LYS A 104 -9.02 11.40 -14.28
C LYS A 104 -9.51 11.51 -12.82
N LEU A 105 -10.56 10.75 -12.47
CA LEU A 105 -11.10 10.72 -11.12
C LEU A 105 -10.12 10.07 -10.13
N ALA A 106 -9.36 9.05 -10.56
CA ALA A 106 -8.32 8.45 -9.72
C ALA A 106 -7.23 9.47 -9.37
N VAL A 107 -6.74 10.22 -10.36
CA VAL A 107 -5.73 11.27 -10.14
C VAL A 107 -6.24 12.36 -9.19
N GLU A 108 -7.49 12.83 -9.41
CA GLU A 108 -8.13 13.83 -8.54
C GLU A 108 -8.22 13.33 -7.09
N LYS A 109 -8.74 12.11 -6.87
CA LYS A 109 -8.89 11.52 -5.53
C LYS A 109 -7.55 11.29 -4.83
N ILE A 110 -6.53 10.81 -5.56
CA ILE A 110 -5.18 10.62 -5.02
C ILE A 110 -4.62 11.97 -4.58
N LYS A 111 -4.68 12.98 -5.43
CA LYS A 111 -4.18 14.33 -5.13
C LYS A 111 -4.84 14.91 -3.87
N GLU A 112 -6.17 14.92 -3.82
CA GLU A 112 -6.93 15.46 -2.68
C GLU A 112 -6.63 14.72 -1.37
N SER A 113 -6.52 13.40 -1.45
CA SER A 113 -6.26 12.56 -0.26
C SER A 113 -4.84 12.76 0.27
N VAL A 114 -3.84 12.84 -0.62
CA VAL A 114 -2.45 13.12 -0.27
C VAL A 114 -2.33 14.52 0.35
N GLU A 115 -2.92 15.53 -0.28
CA GLU A 115 -2.91 16.90 0.26
C GLU A 115 -3.54 16.97 1.65
N SER A 116 -4.66 16.26 1.85
CA SER A 116 -5.35 16.21 3.15
C SER A 116 -4.52 15.54 4.23
N ILE A 117 -3.84 14.42 3.96
CA ILE A 117 -3.08 13.70 5.00
C ILE A 117 -1.81 14.45 5.39
N LEU A 118 -1.13 15.07 4.42
CA LEU A 118 0.10 15.83 4.66
C LEU A 118 -0.12 17.13 5.43
N LYS A 119 -1.34 17.68 5.44
CA LYS A 119 -1.72 18.83 6.30
C LYS A 119 -2.04 18.42 7.73
N GLY A 120 -2.20 17.12 8.00
CA GLY A 120 -2.53 16.58 9.31
C GLY A 120 -1.29 16.18 10.12
N ASP A 121 -1.54 15.44 11.20
CA ASP A 121 -0.47 14.83 12.01
C ASP A 121 -0.10 13.46 11.42
N ILE A 122 0.94 13.46 10.58
CA ILE A 122 1.42 12.26 9.87
C ILE A 122 2.03 11.21 10.79
N ASN A 123 2.47 11.57 12.01
CA ASN A 123 3.06 10.63 12.97
C ASN A 123 2.06 9.58 13.45
N LYS A 124 0.76 9.85 13.33
CA LYS A 124 -0.30 8.86 13.59
C LYS A 124 -0.28 7.69 12.61
N CYS A 125 0.41 7.83 11.48
CA CYS A 125 0.55 6.80 10.45
C CYS A 125 1.78 5.89 10.66
N ASN A 126 2.52 6.04 11.76
CA ASN A 126 3.62 5.14 12.08
C ASN A 126 3.12 3.70 12.19
N ILE A 127 3.86 2.76 11.60
CA ILE A 127 3.56 1.33 11.66
C ILE A 127 4.35 0.74 12.83
N GLU A 128 3.65 0.06 13.74
CA GLU A 128 4.29 -0.72 14.80
C GLU A 128 4.83 -2.02 14.23
N LEU A 129 6.10 -2.31 14.52
CA LEU A 129 6.72 -3.57 14.12
C LEU A 129 6.26 -4.70 15.06
N PRO A 130 5.89 -5.87 14.52
CA PRO A 130 5.41 -7.02 15.30
C PRO A 130 6.52 -7.74 16.08
#